data_AF-A0A380GX63-F1
#
_entry.id   AF-A0A380GX63-F1
#
_cell.length_a   1.000
_cell.length_b   1.000
_cell.length_c   1.000
_cell.angle_alpha   90.00
_cell.angle_beta   90.00
_cell.angle_gamma   90.00
#
_symmetry.space_group_name_H-M   'P 1'
#
loop_
_entity.id
_entity.type
_entity.pdbx_description
1 polymer ?
#
loop_
_entity_poly.entity_id
_entity_poly.type
_entity_poly.pdbx_seq_one_letter_code
_entity_poly.pdbx_strand_id
1 'polypeptide(L)' 'MVAMIQHHPLAHYLTLTFANMKQYDFVIHISGSTRESINEWCHDNLIFLNIRMHANSLSSILETIQHYKM' A
#
# COMPACT_ATOMS: atom_id res chain seq x y z
N MET A 1 4.85 -0.10 -6.80
CA MET A 1 4.50 -1.54 -6.73
C MET A 1 3.55 -1.73 -5.55
N VAL A 2 2.45 -2.47 -5.73
CA VAL A 2 1.54 -2.85 -4.65
C VAL A 2 1.77 -4.32 -4.34
N ALA A 3 1.84 -4.68 -3.07
CA ALA A 3 2.00 -6.05 -2.61
C ALA A 3 0.89 -6.40 -1.61
N MET A 4 0.45 -7.65 -1.62
CA MET A 4 -0.58 -8.18 -0.72
C MET A 4 -0.39 -9.69 -0.55
N ILE A 5 -0.96 -10.28 0.50
CA ILE A 5 -0.98 -11.73 0.69
C ILE A 5 -1.79 -12.42 -0.43
N GLN A 6 -1.45 -13.68 -0.75
CA GLN A 6 -2.09 -14.43 -1.83
C GLN A 6 -3.62 -14.57 -1.66
N HIS A 7 -4.10 -14.66 -0.41
CA HIS A 7 -5.52 -14.78 -0.09
C HIS A 7 -6.25 -13.44 0.02
N HIS A 8 -5.57 -12.32 -0.26
CA HIS A 8 -6.21 -11.00 -0.22
C HIS A 8 -7.31 -10.93 -1.29
N PRO A 9 -8.49 -10.34 -1.01
CA PRO A 9 -9.59 -10.29 -1.98
C PRO A 9 -9.21 -9.64 -3.32
N LEU A 10 -8.21 -8.74 -3.31
CA LEU A 10 -7.71 -8.08 -4.50
C LEU A 10 -6.62 -8.85 -5.25
N ALA A 11 -6.09 -9.96 -4.71
CA ALA A 11 -4.95 -10.68 -5.30
C ALA A 11 -5.25 -11.33 -6.66
N HIS A 12 -6.53 -11.56 -6.96
CA HIS A 12 -6.98 -12.15 -8.22
C HIS A 12 -7.20 -11.14 -9.35
N TYR A 13 -7.06 -9.84 -9.08
CA TYR A 13 -7.26 -8.81 -10.10
C TYR A 13 -5.97 -8.58 -10.89
N LEU A 14 -6.08 -8.66 -12.22
CA LEU A 14 -4.97 -8.35 -13.14
C LEU A 14 -4.58 -6.87 -13.07
N THR A 15 -5.56 -5.99 -12.88
CA THR A 15 -5.41 -4.54 -12.78
C THR A 15 -6.17 -4.03 -11.57
N LEU A 16 -5.53 -3.20 -10.76
CA LEU A 16 -6.14 -2.57 -9.59
C LEU A 16 -6.46 -1.11 -9.88
N THR A 17 -7.68 -0.71 -9.55
CA THR A 17 -8.04 0.71 -9.51
C THR A 17 -8.00 1.22 -8.08
N PHE A 18 -7.85 2.53 -7.89
CA PHE A 18 -7.94 3.13 -6.56
C PHE A 18 -9.30 2.83 -5.89
N ALA A 19 -10.39 2.76 -6.66
CA ALA A 19 -11.71 2.41 -6.12
C ALA A 19 -11.75 1.01 -5.48
N ASN A 20 -10.94 0.06 -5.96
CA ASN A 20 -10.81 -1.26 -5.35
C ASN A 20 -10.02 -1.19 -4.03
N MET A 21 -9.00 -0.33 -3.98
CA MET A 21 -8.02 -0.30 -2.90
C MET A 21 -8.40 0.64 -1.74
N LYS A 22 -9.22 1.67 -1.98
CA LYS A 22 -9.51 2.76 -1.02
C LYS A 22 -10.08 2.31 0.33
N GLN A 23 -10.66 1.11 0.39
CA GLN A 23 -11.26 0.55 1.61
C GLN A 23 -10.24 -0.16 2.51
N TYR A 24 -9.01 -0.36 2.05
CA TYR A 24 -7.98 -1.10 2.76
C TYR A 24 -6.96 -0.16 3.41
N ASP A 25 -6.34 -0.66 4.48
CA ASP A 25 -5.22 -0.02 5.13
C ASP A 25 -3.93 -0.25 4.33
N PHE A 26 -3.07 0.76 4.28
CA PHE A 26 -1.79 0.71 3.60
C PHE A 26 -0.63 0.72 4.59
N VAL A 27 0.36 -0.12 4.29
CA VAL A 27 1.71 -0.03 4.84
C VAL A 27 2.59 0.60 3.78
N ILE A 28 3.18 1.77 4.08
CA ILE A 28 3.99 2.51 3.10
C ILE A 28 5.41 2.74 3.59
N HIS A 29 6.31 3.03 2.66
CA HIS A 29 7.66 3.45 3.00
C HIS A 29 7.65 4.78 3.77
N ILE A 30 8.47 4.92 4.82
CA ILE A 30 8.42 6.08 5.71
C ILE A 30 8.96 7.37 5.07
N SER A 31 9.99 7.28 4.22
CA SER A 31 10.71 8.46 3.70
C SER A 31 11.38 8.21 2.34
N GLY A 32 12.07 9.22 1.82
CA GLY A 32 12.82 9.14 0.57
C GLY A 32 11.95 9.18 -0.69
N SER A 33 12.59 8.95 -1.84
CA SER A 33 11.95 9.09 -3.16
C SER A 33 10.67 8.26 -3.32
N THR A 34 10.62 7.05 -2.74
CA THR A 34 9.39 6.22 -2.75
C THR A 34 8.24 6.91 -2.03
N ARG A 35 8.49 7.55 -0.89
CA ARG A 35 7.44 8.27 -0.13
C ARG A 35 6.98 9.52 -0.88
N GLU A 36 7.93 10.23 -1.48
CA GLU A 36 7.66 11.42 -2.30
C GLU A 36 6.78 11.07 -3.50
N SER A 37 7.13 10.04 -4.28
CA SER A 37 6.31 9.59 -5.41
C SER A 37 4.91 9.12 -5.01
N ILE A 38 4.75 8.51 -3.83
CA ILE A 38 3.41 8.17 -3.31
C ILE A 38 2.62 9.44 -3.00
N ASN A 39 3.25 10.45 -2.39
CA ASN A 39 2.60 11.73 -2.09
C ASN A 39 2.18 12.48 -3.36
N GLU A 40 3.08 12.57 -4.34
CA GLU A 40 2.81 13.18 -5.64
C GLU A 40 1.64 12.48 -6.33
N TRP A 41 1.67 11.15 -6.41
CA TRP A 41 0.56 10.39 -6.98
C TRP A 41 -0.76 10.64 -6.25
N CYS A 42 -0.75 10.69 -4.91
CA CYS A 42 -1.95 11.03 -4.14
C CYS A 42 -2.45 12.45 -4.42
N HIS A 43 -1.54 13.42 -4.52
CA HIS A 43 -1.85 14.81 -4.81
C HIS A 43 -2.46 14.96 -6.20
N ASP A 44 -1.79 14.43 -7.22
CA ASP A 44 -2.20 14.53 -8.62
C ASP A 44 -3.56 13.88 -8.89
N ASN A 45 -3.90 12.84 -8.12
CA ASN A 45 -5.14 12.09 -8.26
C ASN A 45 -6.23 12.52 -7.25
N LEU A 46 -5.95 13.49 -6.38
CA LEU A 46 -6.87 13.97 -5.33
C LEU A 46 -7.40 12.84 -4.43
N ILE A 47 -6.51 11.93 -4.06
CA ILE A 47 -6.85 10.74 -3.26
C ILE A 47 -6.15 10.75 -1.91
N PHE A 48 -6.79 10.11 -0.94
CA PHE A 48 -6.24 9.90 0.39
C PHE A 48 -6.07 8.39 0.64
N LEU A 49 -4.87 7.98 1.05
CA LEU A 49 -4.58 6.61 1.46
C LEU A 49 -4.78 6.49 2.96
N ASN A 50 -5.52 5.46 3.40
CA ASN A 50 -5.59 5.13 4.81
C ASN A 50 -4.30 4.44 5.25
N ILE A 51 -3.31 5.21 5.71
CA ILE A 51 -2.01 4.67 6.08
C ILE A 51 -2.05 4.22 7.55
N ARG A 52 -1.94 2.91 7.78
CA ARG A 52 -1.92 2.33 9.12
C ARG A 52 -0.51 2.20 9.69
N MET A 53 0.50 2.05 8.82
CA MET A 53 1.88 1.87 9.25
C MET A 53 2.88 2.44 8.24
N HIS A 54 3.98 2.96 8.76
CA HIS A 54 5.15 3.34 8.00
C HIS A 54 6.30 2.39 8.30
N ALA A 55 6.97 1.90 7.26
CA ALA A 55 8.13 1.01 7.38
C ALA A 55 9.34 1.60 6.63
N ASN A 56 10.56 1.31 7.10
CA ASN A 56 11.79 1.91 6.57
C ASN A 56 12.55 1.00 5.58
N SER A 57 11.99 -0.16 5.25
CA SER A 57 12.58 -1.10 4.28
C SER A 57 11.49 -1.91 3.60
N LEU A 58 11.77 -2.42 2.39
CA LEU A 58 10.87 -3.33 1.70
C LEU A 58 10.63 -4.62 2.51
N SER A 59 11.68 -5.16 3.13
CA SER A 59 11.59 -6.37 3.96
C SER A 59 10.60 -6.18 5.11
N SER A 60 10.65 -5.04 5.81
CA SER A 60 9.72 -4.71 6.88
C SER A 60 8.28 -4.54 6.38
N ILE A 61 8.07 -4.00 5.18
CA ILE A 61 6.74 -3.91 4.56
C ILE A 61 6.18 -5.32 4.32
N LEU A 62 6.97 -6.21 3.71
CA LEU A 62 6.56 -7.57 3.39
C LEU A 62 6.27 -8.40 4.65
N GLU A 63 7.13 -8.31 5.66
CA GLU A 63 6.94 -8.97 6.96
C GLU A 63 5.66 -8.48 7.64
N THR A 64 5.41 -7.17 7.65
CA THR A 64 4.18 -6.59 8.21
C THR A 64 2.94 -7.15 7.52
N ILE A 65 2.94 -7.22 6.19
CA ILE A 65 1.80 -7.73 5.41
C ILE A 65 1.59 -9.22 5.66
N GLN A 66 2.67 -10.02 5.75
CA GLN A 66 2.60 -11.47 6.01
C GLN A 66 2.05 -11.81 7.39
N HIS A 67 2.39 -11.01 8.40
CA HIS A 67 2.00 -11.26 9.79
C HIS A 67 0.75 -10.48 10.23
N TYR A 68 0.15 -9.70 9.33
CA TYR A 68 -1.08 -8.98 9.60
C TYR A 68 -2.24 -9.98 9.78
N LYS A 69 -2.61 -10.23 11.04
CA LYS A 69 -3.78 -11.04 11.39
C LYS A 69 -5.03 -10.19 11.19
N MET A 70 -5.94 -10.69 10.33
CA MET A 70 -7.30 -10.16 10.19
C MET A 70 -8.13 -10.44 11.44
#